data_AF-A0A9D4F0Z6-F1
#
_entry.id   AF-A0A9D4F0Z6-F1
#
_cell.length_a   1.000
_cell.length_b   1.000
_cell.length_c   1.000
_cell.angle_alpha   90.00
_cell.angle_beta   90.00
_cell.angle_gamma   90.00
#
_symmetry.space_group_name_H-M   'P 1'
#
loop_
_entity.id
_entity.type
_entity.pdbx_description
1 polymer ?
#
loop_
_entity_poly.entity_id
_entity_poly.type
_entity_poly.pdbx_seq_one_letter_code
_entity_poly.pdbx_strand_id
1 'polypeptide(L)'
;MELYEEIEVISMEDEKLHTRENGCVDSNHHPVRSKAEDEPGVGDECPLIYKISDRPPAHLIFFFGFQQAVISIAHQLVVSLLVAEVVCASNDSALNARLLSSTLFMTGFTTLLMVTIGSRLPLFQGAAIEYLSPLLMLGAVDSTFCATDTKHACVNSANQAVMNASLSNTTALMTSLFNVTSISDYERSINAITSLQGSLMVAGALHTFVGFTGLVGVMLRFVGPMTIIPAVLLIGLYMIKGTAKFVFVNWIVAVITASVTMFLSLYLGRKKTPIPSWSRAKGFHIVWYPLHQVFSILIGMIVGTVVCAFFTAYNVVPNDPCNPHFRTRTDARIEALEKADWFTFPYPGQFGAISFSSNALVGCLLATVLSILDSVDNYFACTTT
;
A
#
# COMPACT_ATOMS: atom_id res chain seq x y z
N MET A 1 -7.18 27.47 10.04
CA MET A 1 -7.89 26.31 10.61
C MET A 1 -9.22 26.18 9.89
N GLU A 2 -9.94 27.30 9.75
CA GLU A 2 -11.19 27.41 8.99
C GLU A 2 -11.09 26.92 7.52
N LEU A 3 -9.95 27.10 6.86
CA LEU A 3 -9.72 26.76 5.43
C LEU A 3 -9.72 25.25 5.09
N TYR A 4 -9.98 24.36 6.04
CA TYR A 4 -10.20 22.93 5.80
C TYR A 4 -11.62 22.48 6.15
N GLU A 5 -12.27 23.11 7.14
CA GLU A 5 -13.69 22.88 7.43
C GLU A 5 -14.58 23.24 6.22
N GLU A 6 -14.29 24.33 5.51
CA GLU A 6 -15.02 24.68 4.28
C GLU A 6 -14.99 23.55 3.22
N ILE A 7 -13.85 22.87 3.05
CA ILE A 7 -13.68 21.87 1.98
C ILE A 7 -14.46 20.59 2.27
N GLU A 8 -14.48 20.15 3.54
CA GLU A 8 -15.16 18.93 3.95
C GLU A 8 -16.68 19.14 4.11
N VAL A 9 -17.12 20.32 4.56
CA VAL A 9 -18.54 20.72 4.60
C VAL A 9 -19.12 20.82 3.18
N ILE A 10 -18.42 21.44 2.22
CA ILE A 10 -18.84 21.47 0.81
C ILE A 10 -19.07 20.04 0.29
N SER A 11 -18.17 19.10 0.60
CA SER A 11 -18.32 17.70 0.15
C SER A 11 -19.52 16.97 0.74
N MET A 12 -20.05 17.38 1.91
CA MET A 12 -21.20 16.72 2.56
C MET A 12 -22.54 17.41 2.31
N GLU A 13 -22.57 18.72 2.02
CA GLU A 13 -23.82 19.42 1.66
C GLU A 13 -24.14 19.32 0.16
N ASP A 14 -23.16 19.24 -0.73
CA ASP A 14 -23.42 18.95 -2.16
C ASP A 14 -24.11 17.60 -2.36
N GLU A 15 -23.79 16.57 -1.58
CA GLU A 15 -24.43 15.25 -1.65
C GLU A 15 -25.95 15.32 -1.41
N LYS A 16 -26.40 16.26 -0.57
CA LYS A 16 -27.82 16.47 -0.22
C LYS A 16 -28.53 17.53 -1.06
N LEU A 17 -27.80 18.42 -1.73
CA LEU A 17 -28.40 19.47 -2.55
C LEU A 17 -28.40 19.12 -4.04
N HIS A 18 -27.35 18.47 -4.55
CA HIS A 18 -27.25 18.09 -5.95
C HIS A 18 -28.02 16.81 -6.33
N THR A 19 -28.60 16.09 -5.36
CA THR A 19 -29.51 14.94 -5.55
C THR A 19 -30.82 15.30 -6.28
N ARG A 20 -31.00 16.56 -6.70
CA ARG A 20 -32.24 17.08 -7.28
C ARG A 20 -32.21 17.41 -8.77
N GLU A 21 -31.07 17.31 -9.46
CA GLU A 21 -30.99 17.57 -10.90
C GLU A 21 -30.16 16.55 -11.70
N ASN A 22 -30.91 15.70 -12.43
CA ASN A 22 -30.63 15.22 -13.78
C ASN A 22 -29.58 14.09 -14.01
N GLY A 23 -30.08 12.84 -13.95
CA GLY A 23 -30.21 12.09 -15.21
C GLY A 23 -29.38 10.80 -15.42
N CYS A 24 -29.72 9.72 -14.71
CA CYS A 24 -29.34 8.37 -15.12
C CYS A 24 -30.09 7.95 -16.40
N VAL A 25 -29.42 8.03 -17.57
CA VAL A 25 -30.01 7.63 -18.86
C VAL A 25 -29.92 6.11 -19.07
N ASP A 26 -31.10 5.51 -19.17
CA ASP A 26 -31.39 4.09 -19.34
C ASP A 26 -30.89 3.50 -20.69
N SER A 27 -30.81 2.17 -20.79
CA SER A 27 -30.43 1.43 -22.01
C SER A 27 -31.11 0.06 -22.09
N ASN A 28 -32.43 0.13 -22.31
CA ASN A 28 -33.39 -0.96 -22.57
C ASN A 28 -32.84 -2.23 -23.25
N HIS A 29 -33.11 -3.40 -22.64
CA HIS A 29 -33.77 -4.48 -23.40
C HIS A 29 -34.65 -5.46 -22.57
N HIS A 30 -35.95 -5.15 -22.51
CA HIS A 30 -37.10 -6.05 -22.32
C HIS A 30 -37.30 -6.79 -20.97
N PRO A 31 -38.57 -7.21 -20.67
CA PRO A 31 -39.04 -7.24 -19.29
C PRO A 31 -39.44 -8.62 -18.75
N VAL A 32 -39.40 -8.75 -17.41
CA VAL A 32 -40.19 -9.74 -16.65
C VAL A 32 -41.09 -8.98 -15.68
N ARG A 33 -42.33 -9.47 -15.49
CA ARG A 33 -43.43 -8.72 -14.87
C ARG A 33 -43.94 -9.43 -13.61
N SER A 34 -43.80 -8.80 -12.45
CA SER A 34 -44.60 -9.09 -11.25
C SER A 34 -44.90 -7.80 -10.50
N LYS A 35 -46.19 -7.57 -10.24
CA LYS A 35 -46.66 -6.63 -9.21
C LYS A 35 -46.42 -7.25 -7.82
N ALA A 36 -46.30 -6.52 -6.71
CA ALA A 36 -45.87 -5.14 -6.41
C ALA A 36 -45.64 -5.13 -4.86
N GLU A 37 -45.95 -4.21 -3.94
CA GLU A 37 -46.68 -2.92 -3.83
C GLU A 37 -45.90 -2.00 -2.84
N ASP A 38 -46.44 -0.85 -2.43
CA ASP A 38 -45.72 0.29 -1.78
C ASP A 38 -45.16 0.01 -0.36
N GLU A 39 -44.12 0.68 0.18
CA GLU A 39 -43.92 2.11 0.53
C GLU A 39 -42.42 2.34 0.94
N PRO A 40 -41.92 3.59 1.16
CA PRO A 40 -41.66 4.68 0.21
C PRO A 40 -40.15 4.80 -0.16
N GLY A 41 -39.83 5.54 -1.22
CA GLY A 41 -38.49 5.55 -1.83
C GLY A 41 -37.42 6.45 -1.20
N VAL A 42 -36.15 6.03 -1.34
CA VAL A 42 -34.90 6.78 -1.08
C VAL A 42 -33.90 6.46 -2.20
N GLY A 43 -33.22 7.48 -2.74
CA GLY A 43 -31.98 7.36 -3.54
C GLY A 43 -32.07 6.68 -4.93
N ASP A 44 -31.86 7.44 -6.00
CA ASP A 44 -31.51 6.90 -7.34
C ASP A 44 -29.99 6.61 -7.38
N GLU A 45 -29.56 5.59 -6.63
CA GLU A 45 -28.15 5.23 -6.48
C GLU A 45 -27.58 4.67 -7.79
N CYS A 46 -26.37 5.13 -8.18
CA CYS A 46 -25.72 4.70 -9.41
C CYS A 46 -25.46 3.18 -9.40
N PRO A 47 -26.07 2.39 -10.30
CA PRO A 47 -26.07 0.94 -10.17
C PRO A 47 -24.68 0.33 -10.34
N LEU A 48 -24.30 -0.53 -9.38
CA LEU A 48 -23.04 -1.27 -9.37
C LEU A 48 -22.80 -1.99 -10.71
N ILE A 49 -21.67 -1.68 -11.36
CA ILE A 49 -21.37 -2.10 -12.75
C ILE A 49 -21.26 -3.62 -12.91
N TYR A 50 -20.77 -4.32 -11.87
CA TYR A 50 -20.75 -5.78 -11.78
C TYR A 50 -21.00 -6.21 -10.34
N LYS A 51 -21.99 -7.09 -10.11
CA LYS A 51 -22.26 -7.69 -8.81
C LYS A 51 -21.27 -8.81 -8.51
N ILE A 52 -21.13 -9.18 -7.24
CA ILE A 52 -20.21 -10.24 -6.76
C ILE A 52 -20.42 -11.60 -7.49
N SER A 53 -21.64 -11.87 -7.96
CA SER A 53 -21.97 -13.10 -8.71
C SER A 53 -21.79 -12.99 -10.23
N ASP A 54 -21.55 -11.80 -10.77
CA ASP A 54 -21.44 -11.57 -12.22
C ASP A 54 -20.09 -12.06 -12.75
N ARG A 55 -20.08 -12.48 -14.02
CA ARG A 55 -18.89 -12.96 -14.71
C ARG A 55 -18.57 -12.03 -15.89
N PRO A 56 -17.77 -10.96 -15.68
CA PRO A 56 -17.39 -10.08 -16.77
C PRO A 56 -16.63 -10.83 -17.88
N PRO A 57 -16.58 -10.27 -19.11
CA PRO A 57 -15.76 -10.82 -20.19
C PRO A 57 -14.33 -11.12 -19.74
N ALA A 58 -13.79 -12.28 -20.13
CA ALA A 58 -12.51 -12.80 -19.63
C ALA A 58 -11.32 -11.83 -19.80
N HIS A 59 -11.35 -10.95 -20.81
CA HIS A 59 -10.33 -9.91 -20.98
C HIS A 59 -10.42 -8.80 -19.91
N LEU A 60 -11.62 -8.42 -19.47
CA LEU A 60 -11.79 -7.47 -18.37
C LEU A 60 -11.40 -8.10 -17.03
N ILE A 61 -11.72 -9.38 -16.80
CA ILE A 61 -11.24 -10.12 -15.61
C ILE A 61 -9.71 -10.08 -15.52
N PHE A 62 -9.01 -10.33 -16.64
CA PHE A 62 -7.55 -10.26 -16.70
C PHE A 62 -7.03 -8.85 -16.34
N PHE A 63 -7.62 -7.79 -16.91
CA PHE A 63 -7.18 -6.43 -16.62
C PHE A 63 -7.49 -5.96 -15.19
N PHE A 64 -8.64 -6.33 -14.62
CA PHE A 64 -8.98 -6.04 -13.22
C PHE A 64 -8.04 -6.78 -12.26
N GLY A 65 -7.77 -8.06 -12.50
CA GLY A 65 -6.80 -8.85 -11.72
C GLY A 65 -5.37 -8.29 -11.80
N PHE A 66 -4.95 -7.87 -13.00
CA PHE A 66 -3.66 -7.21 -13.20
C PHE A 66 -3.57 -5.87 -12.47
N GLN A 67 -4.61 -5.03 -12.54
CA GLN A 67 -4.67 -3.78 -11.77
C GLN A 67 -4.57 -4.03 -10.26
N GLN A 68 -5.34 -4.97 -9.72
CA GLN A 68 -5.31 -5.26 -8.29
C GLN A 68 -3.95 -5.81 -7.84
N ALA A 69 -3.31 -6.64 -8.66
CA ALA A 69 -1.95 -7.11 -8.40
C ALA A 69 -0.93 -5.96 -8.37
N VAL A 70 -0.99 -5.04 -9.35
CA VAL A 70 -0.09 -3.88 -9.44
C VAL A 70 -0.27 -2.92 -8.26
N ILE A 71 -1.53 -2.62 -7.86
CA ILE A 71 -1.84 -1.80 -6.69
C ILE A 71 -1.34 -2.48 -5.40
N SER A 72 -1.58 -3.78 -5.25
CA SER A 72 -1.12 -4.58 -4.10
C SER A 72 0.42 -4.60 -3.98
N ILE A 73 1.13 -4.74 -5.10
CA ILE A 73 2.60 -4.67 -5.13
C ILE A 73 3.10 -3.30 -4.68
N ALA A 74 2.49 -2.21 -5.14
CA ALA A 74 2.87 -0.86 -4.73
C ALA A 74 2.64 -0.62 -3.22
N HIS A 75 1.50 -1.03 -2.67
CA HIS A 75 1.19 -0.96 -1.23
C HIS A 75 2.23 -1.73 -0.41
N GLN A 76 2.50 -2.98 -0.78
CA GLN A 76 3.41 -3.84 -0.02
C GLN A 76 4.87 -3.41 -0.13
N LEU A 77 5.29 -2.86 -1.28
CA LEU A 77 6.62 -2.25 -1.42
C LEU A 77 6.81 -1.09 -0.41
N VAL A 78 5.80 -0.23 -0.24
CA VAL A 78 5.85 0.86 0.75
C VAL A 78 5.93 0.30 2.17
N VAL A 79 5.09 -0.68 2.53
CA VAL A 79 5.12 -1.31 3.87
C VAL A 79 6.44 -2.03 4.14
N SER A 80 6.93 -2.89 3.23
CA SER A 80 8.21 -3.61 3.41
C SER A 80 9.41 -2.67 3.53
N LEU A 81 9.45 -1.57 2.76
CA LEU A 81 10.52 -0.56 2.88
C LEU A 81 10.43 0.25 4.18
N LEU A 82 9.23 0.48 4.71
CA LEU A 82 9.04 1.13 6.02
C LEU A 82 9.43 0.22 7.18
N VAL A 83 9.08 -1.07 7.12
CA VAL A 83 9.56 -2.09 8.07
C VAL A 83 11.09 -2.20 8.02
N ALA A 84 11.69 -2.25 6.83
CA ALA A 84 13.14 -2.31 6.66
C ALA A 84 13.89 -1.12 7.27
N GLU A 85 13.32 0.09 7.23
CA GLU A 85 13.93 1.25 7.89
C GLU A 85 13.85 1.19 9.43
N VAL A 86 12.72 0.73 9.99
CA VAL A 86 12.60 0.49 11.45
C VAL A 86 13.53 -0.62 11.93
N VAL A 87 13.84 -1.58 11.06
CA VAL A 87 14.65 -2.77 11.35
C VAL A 87 16.08 -2.64 10.79
N CYS A 88 16.54 -1.40 10.61
CA CYS A 88 17.90 -1.00 10.20
C CYS A 88 18.38 -1.49 8.81
N ALA A 89 17.65 -2.39 8.15
CA ALA A 89 17.98 -3.04 6.88
C ALA A 89 17.77 -2.17 5.61
N SER A 90 17.55 -0.86 5.74
CA SER A 90 17.26 0.06 4.61
C SER A 90 18.29 -0.01 3.46
N ASN A 91 19.55 -0.33 3.77
CA ASN A 91 20.64 -0.47 2.80
C ASN A 91 20.82 -1.90 2.25
N ASP A 92 20.28 -2.93 2.91
CA ASP A 92 20.41 -4.32 2.45
C ASP A 92 19.34 -4.65 1.40
N SER A 93 19.71 -4.48 0.13
CA SER A 93 18.85 -4.82 -1.01
C SER A 93 18.36 -6.27 -1.03
N ALA A 94 19.15 -7.23 -0.51
CA ALA A 94 18.80 -8.65 -0.52
C ALA A 94 17.81 -8.99 0.60
N LEU A 95 18.01 -8.46 1.81
CA LEU A 95 17.03 -8.60 2.89
C LEU A 95 15.71 -7.91 2.53
N ASN A 96 15.77 -6.75 1.89
CA ASN A 96 14.58 -6.02 1.43
C ASN A 96 13.80 -6.78 0.34
N ALA A 97 14.49 -7.42 -0.61
CA ALA A 97 13.86 -8.31 -1.60
C ALA A 97 13.23 -9.55 -0.93
N ARG A 98 13.89 -10.13 0.08
CA ARG A 98 13.37 -11.26 0.87
C ARG A 98 12.13 -10.88 1.69
N LEU A 99 12.11 -9.72 2.34
CA LEU A 99 10.91 -9.20 3.02
C LEU A 99 9.74 -9.03 2.04
N LEU A 100 9.96 -8.32 0.94
CA LEU A 100 8.95 -8.01 -0.07
C LEU A 100 8.34 -9.26 -0.69
N SER A 101 9.17 -10.17 -1.22
CA SER A 101 8.71 -11.42 -1.84
C SER A 101 7.92 -12.30 -0.85
N SER A 102 8.32 -12.31 0.42
CA SER A 102 7.62 -13.08 1.47
C SER A 102 6.26 -12.48 1.83
N THR A 103 6.17 -11.15 1.88
CA THR A 103 4.90 -10.45 2.16
C THR A 103 3.93 -10.62 0.99
N LEU A 104 4.42 -10.47 -0.25
CA LEU A 104 3.63 -10.68 -1.48
C LEU A 104 3.09 -12.11 -1.60
N PHE A 105 3.91 -13.12 -1.28
CA PHE A 105 3.46 -14.51 -1.29
C PHE A 105 2.39 -14.77 -0.22
N MET A 106 2.63 -14.32 1.02
CA MET A 106 1.71 -14.57 2.13
C MET A 106 0.38 -13.83 1.97
N THR A 107 0.37 -12.61 1.45
CA THR A 107 -0.87 -11.86 1.15
C THR A 107 -1.66 -12.47 -0.02
N GLY A 108 -0.98 -13.01 -1.03
CA GLY A 108 -1.63 -13.81 -2.07
C GLY A 108 -2.28 -15.08 -1.51
N PHE A 109 -1.57 -15.79 -0.61
CA PHE A 109 -2.07 -16.99 0.06
C PHE A 109 -3.25 -16.70 1.00
N THR A 110 -3.18 -15.67 1.84
CA THR A 110 -4.29 -15.31 2.74
C THR A 110 -5.50 -14.78 1.97
N THR A 111 -5.31 -13.96 0.94
CA THR A 111 -6.40 -13.52 0.05
C THR A 111 -7.10 -14.72 -0.61
N LEU A 112 -6.35 -15.73 -1.07
CA LEU A 112 -6.93 -16.96 -1.63
C LEU A 112 -7.76 -17.71 -0.59
N LEU A 113 -7.24 -17.91 0.63
CA LEU A 113 -7.99 -18.53 1.73
C LEU A 113 -9.26 -17.74 2.08
N MET A 114 -9.17 -16.41 2.13
CA MET A 114 -10.27 -15.52 2.48
C MET A 114 -11.43 -15.58 1.47
N VAL A 115 -11.11 -15.57 0.17
CA VAL A 115 -12.11 -15.63 -0.92
C VAL A 115 -12.67 -17.05 -1.11
N THR A 116 -11.94 -18.12 -0.75
CA THR A 116 -12.41 -19.51 -0.95
C THR A 116 -13.10 -20.12 0.27
N ILE A 117 -12.49 -20.00 1.45
CA ILE A 117 -12.88 -20.64 2.72
C ILE A 117 -13.46 -19.61 3.71
N GLY A 118 -12.99 -18.36 3.67
CA GLY A 118 -13.43 -17.26 4.54
C GLY A 118 -14.80 -16.69 4.16
N SER A 119 -14.94 -15.36 4.21
CA SER A 119 -16.24 -14.69 3.98
C SER A 119 -16.77 -14.83 2.54
N ARG A 120 -15.91 -15.21 1.59
CA ARG A 120 -16.19 -15.23 0.13
C ARG A 120 -16.55 -13.87 -0.48
N LEU A 121 -16.39 -12.79 0.27
CA LEU A 121 -16.43 -11.42 -0.26
C LEU A 121 -15.14 -11.13 -1.05
N PRO A 122 -15.15 -10.22 -2.04
CA PRO A 122 -13.99 -9.88 -2.86
C PRO A 122 -12.97 -8.99 -2.14
N LEU A 123 -12.63 -9.33 -0.90
CA LEU A 123 -11.70 -8.60 -0.05
C LEU A 123 -10.25 -9.02 -0.31
N PHE A 124 -9.37 -8.05 -0.54
CA PHE A 124 -7.93 -8.27 -0.62
C PHE A 124 -7.29 -8.22 0.78
N GLN A 125 -6.52 -9.24 1.15
CA GLN A 125 -5.85 -9.31 2.45
C GLN A 125 -4.36 -8.94 2.34
N GLY A 126 -4.06 -7.67 2.60
CA GLY A 126 -2.71 -7.10 2.54
C GLY A 126 -1.92 -7.18 3.85
N ALA A 127 -0.73 -6.58 3.84
CA ALA A 127 -0.04 -6.21 5.06
C ALA A 127 -0.73 -4.97 5.66
N ALA A 128 -1.28 -5.15 6.87
CA ALA A 128 -2.01 -4.14 7.63
C ALA A 128 -1.09 -2.99 8.06
N ILE A 129 -1.48 -1.76 7.72
CA ILE A 129 -0.68 -0.53 7.91
C ILE A 129 -0.59 -0.16 9.40
N GLU A 130 -1.57 -0.58 10.19
CA GLU A 130 -1.79 -0.22 11.58
C GLU A 130 -0.61 -0.71 12.44
N TYR A 131 -0.06 -1.87 12.08
CA TYR A 131 1.13 -2.48 12.70
C TYR A 131 2.44 -1.74 12.39
N LEU A 132 2.49 -0.84 11.41
CA LEU A 132 3.65 0.06 11.25
C LEU A 132 3.69 1.14 12.34
N SER A 133 2.55 1.50 12.93
CA SER A 133 2.48 2.48 14.02
C SER A 133 3.31 2.10 15.25
N PRO A 134 3.16 0.89 15.85
CA PRO A 134 4.00 0.46 16.97
C PRO A 134 5.46 0.22 16.58
N LEU A 135 5.74 -0.13 15.32
CA LEU A 135 7.11 -0.27 14.81
C LEU A 135 7.86 1.07 14.83
N LEU A 136 7.26 2.12 14.27
CA LEU A 136 7.82 3.48 14.30
C LEU A 136 7.91 4.04 15.73
N MET A 137 6.98 3.68 16.62
CA MET A 137 7.07 4.03 18.05
C MET A 137 8.22 3.31 18.74
N LEU A 138 8.43 2.02 18.48
CA LEU A 138 9.53 1.24 19.08
C LEU A 138 10.89 1.81 18.66
N GLY A 139 11.10 2.09 17.38
CA GLY A 139 12.33 2.71 16.88
C GLY A 139 12.56 4.15 17.35
N ALA A 140 11.52 4.86 17.80
CA ALA A 140 11.63 6.20 18.39
C ALA A 140 11.87 6.18 19.91
N VAL A 141 11.41 5.15 20.61
CA VAL A 141 11.61 4.98 22.07
C VAL A 141 12.93 4.27 22.38
N ASP A 142 13.27 3.23 21.63
CA ASP A 142 14.52 2.49 21.77
C ASP A 142 15.51 2.87 20.65
N SER A 143 16.23 3.96 20.88
CA SER A 143 17.31 4.41 19.99
C SER A 143 18.53 3.46 19.97
N THR A 144 18.53 2.36 20.74
CA THR A 144 19.55 1.30 20.64
C THR A 144 19.14 0.19 19.66
N PHE A 145 17.85 0.08 19.35
CA PHE A 145 17.29 -0.84 18.35
C PHE A 145 17.92 -0.60 16.97
N CYS A 146 17.89 0.65 16.49
CA CYS A 146 18.77 1.14 15.42
C CYS A 146 19.53 2.39 15.89
N ALA A 147 20.82 2.23 16.21
CA ALA A 147 21.72 3.36 16.33
C ALA A 147 21.74 4.11 14.98
N THR A 148 21.40 5.40 14.99
CA THR A 148 21.10 6.16 13.77
C THR A 148 22.37 6.66 13.08
N ASP A 149 23.17 5.73 12.55
CA ASP A 149 24.48 6.00 11.95
C ASP A 149 24.38 6.65 10.55
N THR A 150 23.94 7.90 10.60
CA THR A 150 23.65 8.80 9.48
C THR A 150 24.91 9.31 8.80
N LYS A 151 25.74 8.40 8.24
CA LYS A 151 26.76 8.71 7.20
C LYS A 151 27.23 7.55 6.32
N HIS A 152 27.14 6.28 6.75
CA HIS A 152 28.07 5.26 6.24
C HIS A 152 27.95 4.82 4.77
N ALA A 153 26.84 5.11 4.07
CA ALA A 153 26.76 4.91 2.61
C ALA A 153 27.50 6.01 1.81
N CYS A 154 27.73 7.19 2.40
CA CYS A 154 28.08 8.41 1.68
C CYS A 154 29.08 9.28 2.46
N VAL A 155 30.33 8.79 2.51
CA VAL A 155 31.47 9.61 2.90
C VAL A 155 31.76 10.60 1.77
N ASN A 156 31.23 11.82 1.89
CA ASN A 156 31.50 12.92 0.96
C ASN A 156 33.02 13.07 0.73
N SER A 157 33.45 13.17 -0.53
CA SER A 157 34.88 13.15 -0.92
C SER A 157 35.76 14.23 -0.28
N ALA A 158 35.16 15.28 0.30
CA ALA A 158 35.86 16.25 1.15
C ALA A 158 36.58 15.59 2.35
N ASN A 159 35.98 14.56 2.97
CA ASN A 159 36.60 13.84 4.09
C ASN A 159 37.64 12.82 3.63
N GLN A 160 37.61 12.40 2.36
CA GLN A 160 38.56 11.46 1.78
C GLN A 160 39.97 12.05 1.73
N ALA A 161 40.10 13.37 1.52
CA ALA A 161 41.38 14.09 1.62
C ALA A 161 41.99 14.03 3.03
N VAL A 162 41.17 14.03 4.09
CA VAL A 162 41.61 13.96 5.49
C VAL A 162 42.04 12.53 5.87
N MET A 163 41.30 11.51 5.40
CA MET A 163 41.65 10.10 5.61
C MET A 163 42.90 9.67 4.84
N ASN A 164 43.07 10.14 3.60
CA ASN A 164 44.23 9.80 2.77
C ASN A 164 45.56 10.32 3.35
N ALA A 165 45.54 11.34 4.22
CA ALA A 165 46.72 11.90 4.86
C ALA A 165 47.39 10.98 5.91
N SER A 166 46.72 9.89 6.34
CA SER A 166 47.27 8.89 7.26
C SER A 166 47.36 7.47 6.66
N LEU A 167 47.01 7.32 5.38
CA LEU A 167 46.73 6.03 4.75
C LEU A 167 47.95 5.40 4.08
N SER A 168 48.84 4.79 4.87
CA SER A 168 49.88 3.87 4.36
C SER A 168 49.90 2.47 4.99
N ASN A 169 49.35 2.31 6.20
CA ASN A 169 49.40 1.05 6.97
C ASN A 169 48.03 0.51 7.44
N THR A 170 46.92 1.18 7.13
CA THR A 170 45.61 0.95 7.80
C THR A 170 44.51 0.33 6.92
N THR A 171 44.76 0.09 5.62
CA THR A 171 43.76 -0.44 4.68
C THR A 171 43.18 -1.80 5.11
N ALA A 172 44.01 -2.71 5.61
CA ALA A 172 43.57 -4.01 6.12
C ALA A 172 42.67 -3.88 7.37
N LEU A 173 42.99 -2.95 8.28
CA LEU A 173 42.21 -2.72 9.50
C LEU A 173 40.86 -2.04 9.19
N MET A 174 40.83 -1.11 8.24
CA MET A 174 39.58 -0.49 7.78
C MET A 174 38.68 -1.50 7.08
N THR A 175 39.25 -2.43 6.30
CA THR A 175 38.49 -3.53 5.67
C THR A 175 37.93 -4.50 6.71
N SER A 176 38.71 -4.86 7.74
CA SER A 176 38.20 -5.73 8.81
C SER A 176 37.12 -5.06 9.66
N LEU A 177 37.26 -3.77 9.97
CA LEU A 177 36.23 -2.99 10.67
C LEU A 177 34.93 -2.89 9.86
N PHE A 178 35.01 -2.60 8.56
CA PHE A 178 33.83 -2.53 7.68
C PHE A 178 33.10 -3.88 7.60
N ASN A 179 33.85 -4.99 7.52
CA ASN A 179 33.27 -6.32 7.51
C ASN A 179 32.63 -6.69 8.87
N VAL A 180 33.24 -6.27 9.98
CA VAL A 180 32.67 -6.44 11.33
C VAL A 180 31.39 -5.62 11.52
N THR A 181 31.34 -4.36 11.09
CA THR A 181 30.11 -3.54 11.17
C THR A 181 29.00 -4.13 10.31
N SER A 182 29.31 -4.56 9.08
CA SER A 182 28.32 -5.19 8.19
C SER A 182 27.72 -6.47 8.78
N ILE A 183 28.49 -7.24 9.56
CA ILE A 183 27.98 -8.43 10.26
C ILE A 183 27.13 -8.02 11.47
N SER A 184 27.55 -7.05 12.27
CA SER A 184 26.77 -6.59 13.44
C SER A 184 25.44 -5.93 13.05
N ASP A 185 25.39 -5.25 11.91
CA ASP A 185 24.16 -4.60 11.42
C ASP A 185 23.16 -5.62 10.86
N TYR A 186 23.64 -6.67 10.19
CA TYR A 186 22.80 -7.81 9.78
C TYR A 186 22.24 -8.57 11.00
N GLU A 187 23.09 -8.90 11.98
CA GLU A 187 22.67 -9.54 13.23
C GLU A 187 21.64 -8.69 13.98
N ARG A 188 21.86 -7.37 14.13
CA ARG A 188 20.88 -6.44 14.72
C ARG A 188 19.55 -6.47 13.97
N SER A 189 19.58 -6.42 12.64
CA SER A 189 18.39 -6.48 11.79
C SER A 189 17.60 -7.78 12.02
N ILE A 190 18.28 -8.93 12.03
CA ILE A 190 17.66 -10.25 12.26
C ILE A 190 17.07 -10.38 13.67
N ASN A 191 17.77 -9.92 14.70
CA ASN A 191 17.27 -9.91 16.08
C ASN A 191 16.03 -9.01 16.24
N ALA A 192 15.96 -7.90 15.50
CA ALA A 192 14.77 -7.08 15.42
C ALA A 192 13.60 -7.80 14.69
N ILE A 193 13.81 -8.39 13.50
CA ILE A 193 12.74 -9.13 12.78
C ILE A 193 12.18 -10.26 13.65
N THR A 194 13.03 -11.07 14.27
CA THR A 194 12.61 -12.23 15.07
C THR A 194 11.82 -11.83 16.32
N SER A 195 12.19 -10.72 16.98
CA SER A 195 11.45 -10.18 18.12
C SER A 195 10.06 -9.66 17.72
N LEU A 196 10.00 -8.94 16.59
CA LEU A 196 8.75 -8.43 16.03
C LEU A 196 7.83 -9.55 15.54
N GLN A 197 8.38 -10.58 14.90
CA GLN A 197 7.64 -11.76 14.42
C GLN A 197 6.94 -12.49 15.58
N GLY A 198 7.60 -12.67 16.73
CA GLY A 198 6.98 -13.29 17.89
C GLY A 198 5.87 -12.43 18.52
N SER A 199 6.09 -11.12 18.65
CA SER A 199 5.07 -10.20 19.16
C SER A 199 3.85 -10.09 18.22
N LEU A 200 4.06 -10.11 16.89
CA LEU A 200 3.00 -10.20 15.89
C LEU A 200 2.25 -11.55 15.94
N MET A 201 2.96 -12.67 16.16
CA MET A 201 2.34 -14.00 16.29
C MET A 201 1.40 -14.07 17.51
N VAL A 202 1.79 -13.49 18.65
CA VAL A 202 0.91 -13.36 19.83
C VAL A 202 -0.28 -12.42 19.54
N ALA A 203 -0.03 -11.29 18.88
CA ALA A 203 -1.09 -10.33 18.53
C ALA A 203 -2.12 -10.91 17.53
N GLY A 204 -1.69 -11.74 16.58
CA GLY A 204 -2.55 -12.46 15.63
C GLY A 204 -3.31 -13.63 16.28
N ALA A 205 -2.70 -14.33 17.26
CA ALA A 205 -3.41 -15.31 18.06
C ALA A 205 -4.54 -14.67 18.89
N LEU A 206 -4.29 -13.47 19.48
CA LEU A 206 -5.34 -12.72 20.17
C LEU A 206 -6.41 -12.20 19.19
N HIS A 207 -6.03 -11.67 18.02
CA HIS A 207 -6.98 -11.27 16.97
C HIS A 207 -7.93 -12.43 16.62
N THR A 208 -7.38 -13.62 16.40
CA THR A 208 -8.15 -14.84 16.11
C THR A 208 -9.09 -15.22 17.26
N PHE A 209 -8.64 -15.08 18.51
CA PHE A 209 -9.47 -15.33 19.71
C PHE A 209 -10.61 -14.31 19.86
N VAL A 210 -10.37 -13.02 19.59
CA VAL A 210 -11.40 -11.96 19.60
C VAL A 210 -12.44 -12.17 18.49
N GLY A 211 -12.02 -12.65 17.32
CA GLY A 211 -12.92 -13.09 16.25
C GLY A 211 -13.77 -14.30 16.67
N PHE A 212 -13.13 -15.37 17.16
CA PHE A 212 -13.82 -16.62 17.53
C PHE A 212 -14.80 -16.45 18.70
N THR A 213 -14.50 -15.58 19.66
CA THR A 213 -15.41 -15.27 20.78
C THR A 213 -16.64 -14.44 20.37
N GLY A 214 -16.73 -13.98 19.12
CA GLY A 214 -17.85 -13.17 18.62
C GLY A 214 -17.88 -11.75 19.20
N LEU A 215 -16.85 -11.31 19.93
CA LEU A 215 -16.79 -10.01 20.59
C LEU A 215 -16.86 -8.85 19.58
N VAL A 216 -16.39 -9.07 18.34
CA VAL A 216 -16.56 -8.15 17.21
C VAL A 216 -18.05 -7.84 16.95
N GLY A 217 -18.96 -8.80 17.14
CA GLY A 217 -20.40 -8.60 17.02
C GLY A 217 -21.00 -7.68 18.09
N VAL A 218 -20.38 -7.60 19.27
CA VAL A 218 -20.73 -6.60 20.30
C VAL A 218 -20.12 -5.24 19.95
N MET A 219 -18.89 -5.21 19.43
CA MET A 219 -18.22 -3.98 19.02
C MET A 219 -18.91 -3.29 17.84
N LEU A 220 -19.46 -4.06 16.89
CA LEU A 220 -20.30 -3.59 15.79
C LEU A 220 -21.53 -2.78 16.22
N ARG A 221 -21.96 -2.85 17.49
CA ARG A 221 -23.03 -1.99 18.04
C ARG A 221 -22.55 -0.57 18.38
N PHE A 222 -21.25 -0.36 18.50
CA PHE A 222 -20.61 0.93 18.83
C PHE A 222 -19.82 1.53 17.66
N VAL A 223 -19.54 0.73 16.63
CA VAL A 223 -18.94 1.19 15.37
C VAL A 223 -20.04 1.68 14.43
N GLY A 224 -19.87 2.88 13.88
CA GLY A 224 -20.74 3.45 12.86
C GLY A 224 -20.02 4.58 12.12
N PRO A 225 -20.62 5.21 11.09
CA PRO A 225 -19.92 6.17 10.23
C PRO A 225 -19.22 7.30 11.01
N MET A 226 -19.88 7.81 12.07
CA MET A 226 -19.34 8.86 12.96
C MET A 226 -18.07 8.47 13.74
N THR A 227 -17.78 7.17 13.89
CA THR A 227 -16.55 6.67 14.55
C THR A 227 -15.56 6.05 13.56
N ILE A 228 -16.03 5.56 12.41
CA ILE A 228 -15.21 5.08 11.29
C ILE A 228 -14.42 6.23 10.65
N ILE A 229 -15.11 7.28 10.17
CA ILE A 229 -14.51 8.39 9.42
C ILE A 229 -13.29 9.01 10.14
N PRO A 230 -13.38 9.42 11.43
CA PRO A 230 -12.21 9.98 12.13
C PRO A 230 -11.10 8.94 12.39
N ALA A 231 -11.40 7.64 12.45
CA ALA A 231 -10.38 6.60 12.59
C ALA A 231 -9.60 6.40 11.29
N VAL A 232 -10.29 6.30 10.14
CA VAL A 232 -9.67 6.20 8.80
C VAL A 232 -8.85 7.47 8.51
N LEU A 233 -9.38 8.65 8.83
CA LEU A 233 -8.66 9.92 8.73
C LEU A 233 -7.36 9.90 9.56
N LEU A 234 -7.40 9.39 10.80
CA LEU A 234 -6.23 9.33 11.67
C LEU A 234 -5.15 8.34 11.16
N ILE A 235 -5.56 7.20 10.58
CA ILE A 235 -4.66 6.25 9.92
C ILE A 235 -3.98 6.91 8.70
N GLY A 236 -4.76 7.62 7.87
CA GLY A 236 -4.25 8.39 6.74
C GLY A 236 -3.26 9.49 7.14
N LEU A 237 -3.60 10.29 8.16
CA LEU A 237 -2.73 11.32 8.73
C LEU A 237 -1.43 10.73 9.29
N TYR A 238 -1.48 9.55 9.91
CA TYR A 238 -0.29 8.87 10.40
C TYR A 238 0.64 8.43 9.25
N MET A 239 0.07 7.91 8.15
CA MET A 239 0.81 7.54 6.95
C MET A 239 1.51 8.70 6.23
N ILE A 240 1.13 9.95 6.46
CA ILE A 240 1.86 11.11 5.92
C ILE A 240 3.33 11.07 6.34
N LYS A 241 3.65 10.66 7.58
CA LYS A 241 5.06 10.56 8.05
C LYS A 241 5.87 9.52 7.27
N GLY A 242 5.27 8.35 7.01
CA GLY A 242 5.92 7.27 6.27
C GLY A 242 6.04 7.56 4.77
N THR A 243 5.06 8.25 4.19
CA THR A 243 4.98 8.50 2.74
C THR A 243 5.72 9.78 2.32
N ALA A 244 5.69 10.84 3.14
CA ALA A 244 6.27 12.14 2.77
C ALA A 244 7.78 12.06 2.51
N LYS A 245 8.53 11.24 3.26
CA LYS A 245 9.97 10.99 3.01
C LYS A 245 10.27 10.40 1.62
N PHE A 246 9.31 9.73 0.97
CA PHE A 246 9.43 9.25 -0.41
C PHE A 246 8.96 10.32 -1.41
N VAL A 247 7.85 11.02 -1.10
CA VAL A 247 7.30 12.10 -1.93
C VAL A 247 8.28 13.27 -2.07
N PHE A 248 8.94 13.70 -0.99
CA PHE A 248 9.92 14.80 -1.03
C PHE A 248 11.15 14.50 -1.90
N VAL A 249 11.41 13.24 -2.24
CA VAL A 249 12.54 12.88 -3.11
C VAL A 249 12.33 13.38 -4.55
N ASN A 250 11.09 13.42 -5.05
CA ASN A 250 10.73 14.24 -6.22
C ASN A 250 9.24 14.57 -6.23
N TRP A 251 8.90 15.63 -5.49
CA TRP A 251 7.50 16.07 -5.28
C TRP A 251 6.76 16.37 -6.59
N ILE A 252 7.47 16.84 -7.63
CA ILE A 252 6.92 17.12 -8.97
C ILE A 252 6.30 15.86 -9.58
N VAL A 253 7.00 14.72 -9.51
CA VAL A 253 6.52 13.44 -10.06
C VAL A 253 5.31 12.94 -9.28
N ALA A 254 5.35 13.05 -7.95
CA ALA A 254 4.23 12.69 -7.08
C ALA A 254 2.98 13.54 -7.37
N VAL A 255 3.13 14.86 -7.52
CA VAL A 255 2.04 15.78 -7.87
C VAL A 255 1.47 15.45 -9.25
N ILE A 256 2.29 15.26 -10.28
CA ILE A 256 1.82 14.87 -11.63
C ILE A 256 1.01 13.57 -11.57
N THR A 257 1.54 12.55 -10.86
CA THR A 257 0.88 11.24 -10.71
C THR A 257 -0.47 11.36 -9.99
N ALA A 258 -0.51 12.13 -8.88
CA ALA A 258 -1.73 12.38 -8.12
C ALA A 258 -2.75 13.18 -8.93
N SER A 259 -2.35 14.29 -9.58
CA SER A 259 -3.23 15.13 -10.40
C SER A 259 -3.82 14.38 -11.59
N VAL A 260 -3.06 13.51 -12.26
CA VAL A 260 -3.57 12.68 -13.36
C VAL A 260 -4.62 11.67 -12.85
N THR A 261 -4.35 11.00 -11.73
CA THR A 261 -5.27 10.04 -11.11
C THR A 261 -6.55 10.73 -10.62
N MET A 262 -6.42 11.89 -9.98
CA MET A 262 -7.53 12.72 -9.50
C MET A 262 -8.38 13.24 -10.67
N PHE A 263 -7.75 13.69 -11.76
CA PHE A 263 -8.45 14.17 -12.96
C PHE A 263 -9.22 13.05 -13.68
N LEU A 264 -8.62 11.87 -13.86
CA LEU A 264 -9.31 10.72 -14.45
C LEU A 264 -10.48 10.23 -13.58
N SER A 265 -10.30 10.23 -12.25
CA SER A 265 -11.35 9.82 -11.31
C SER A 265 -12.51 10.82 -11.26
N LEU A 266 -12.23 12.08 -10.92
CA LEU A 266 -13.26 13.08 -10.58
C LEU A 266 -13.83 13.81 -11.80
N TYR A 267 -12.97 14.32 -12.69
CA TYR A 267 -13.43 15.10 -13.85
C TYR A 267 -13.94 14.21 -14.98
N LEU A 268 -13.28 13.06 -15.20
CA LEU A 268 -13.65 12.14 -16.28
C LEU A 268 -14.74 11.15 -15.88
N GLY A 269 -14.86 10.75 -14.61
CA GLY A 269 -15.84 9.75 -14.13
C GLY A 269 -17.31 10.04 -14.46
N ARG A 270 -17.71 11.30 -14.65
CA ARG A 270 -19.08 11.66 -15.11
C ARG A 270 -19.29 11.50 -16.62
N LYS A 271 -18.28 11.11 -17.40
CA LYS A 271 -18.31 11.07 -18.89
C LYS A 271 -18.00 9.67 -19.42
N LYS A 272 -19.04 8.91 -19.80
CA LYS A 272 -18.89 7.63 -20.53
C LYS A 272 -17.98 7.85 -21.76
N THR A 273 -16.84 7.16 -21.83
CA THR A 273 -15.90 7.28 -22.95
C THR A 273 -16.26 6.33 -24.09
N PRO A 274 -16.15 6.76 -25.36
CA PRO A 274 -16.29 5.86 -26.51
C PRO A 274 -15.01 5.04 -26.70
N ILE A 275 -15.09 3.73 -26.51
CA ILE A 275 -13.92 2.84 -26.53
C ILE A 275 -14.01 1.89 -27.72
N PRO A 276 -12.97 1.80 -28.58
CA PRO A 276 -12.95 0.87 -29.69
C PRO A 276 -12.79 -0.57 -29.19
N SER A 277 -13.88 -1.33 -29.17
CA SER A 277 -13.88 -2.77 -28.91
C SER A 277 -13.70 -3.53 -30.23
N TRP A 278 -12.83 -4.54 -30.24
CA TRP A 278 -12.65 -5.42 -31.40
C TRP A 278 -13.18 -6.81 -31.09
N SER A 279 -14.19 -7.25 -31.84
CA SER A 279 -14.77 -8.59 -31.74
C SER A 279 -14.65 -9.30 -33.08
N ARG A 280 -14.18 -10.55 -33.07
CA ARG A 280 -14.09 -11.39 -34.29
C ARG A 280 -15.43 -11.59 -35.02
N ALA A 281 -16.57 -11.36 -34.34
CA ALA A 281 -17.91 -11.51 -34.91
C ALA A 281 -18.59 -10.19 -35.35
N LYS A 282 -18.09 -9.02 -34.91
CA LYS A 282 -18.66 -7.69 -35.22
C LYS A 282 -17.65 -6.67 -35.74
N GLY A 283 -16.38 -7.04 -35.85
CA GLY A 283 -15.29 -6.12 -36.19
C GLY A 283 -15.03 -5.08 -35.10
N PHE A 284 -14.62 -3.90 -35.55
CA PHE A 284 -14.33 -2.74 -34.71
C PHE A 284 -15.63 -1.99 -34.40
N HIS A 285 -16.06 -2.03 -33.15
CA HIS A 285 -17.33 -1.46 -32.69
C HIS A 285 -17.09 -0.61 -31.45
N ILE A 286 -17.62 0.62 -31.44
CA ILE A 286 -17.42 1.56 -30.33
C ILE A 286 -18.40 1.22 -29.22
N VAL A 287 -17.87 0.87 -28.05
CA VAL A 287 -18.63 0.58 -26.83
C VAL A 287 -18.44 1.72 -25.84
N TRP A 288 -19.54 2.22 -25.28
CA TRP A 288 -19.52 3.28 -24.29
C TRP A 288 -19.41 2.67 -22.88
N TYR A 289 -18.20 2.66 -22.32
CA TYR A 289 -17.92 2.08 -21.01
C TYR A 289 -16.93 2.97 -20.22
N PRO A 290 -17.11 3.18 -18.90
CA PRO A 290 -16.27 4.05 -18.08
C PRO A 290 -14.92 3.41 -17.67
N LEU A 291 -14.13 2.88 -18.63
CA LEU A 291 -12.84 2.25 -18.27
C LEU A 291 -11.89 3.25 -17.60
N HIS A 292 -11.90 4.52 -18.00
CA HIS A 292 -11.05 5.56 -17.41
C HIS A 292 -11.25 5.75 -15.89
N GLN A 293 -12.45 5.47 -15.37
CA GLN A 293 -12.78 5.60 -13.95
C GLN A 293 -12.21 4.40 -13.20
N VAL A 294 -12.56 3.19 -13.64
CA VAL A 294 -12.12 1.93 -13.01
C VAL A 294 -10.59 1.75 -13.09
N PHE A 295 -9.99 2.12 -14.23
CA PHE A 295 -8.55 2.02 -14.48
C PHE A 295 -7.76 3.30 -14.15
N SER A 296 -8.37 4.29 -13.49
CA SER A 296 -7.71 5.59 -13.18
C SER A 296 -6.36 5.40 -12.47
N ILE A 297 -6.32 4.57 -11.43
CA ILE A 297 -5.12 4.31 -10.62
C ILE A 297 -4.02 3.63 -11.45
N LEU A 298 -4.38 2.68 -12.32
CA LEU A 298 -3.42 2.00 -13.19
C LEU A 298 -2.83 2.97 -14.23
N ILE A 299 -3.67 3.81 -14.84
CA ILE A 299 -3.22 4.83 -15.81
C ILE A 299 -2.34 5.86 -15.13
N GLY A 300 -2.72 6.34 -13.93
CA GLY A 300 -1.92 7.24 -13.11
C GLY A 300 -0.53 6.67 -12.80
N MET A 301 -0.46 5.42 -12.34
CA MET A 301 0.81 4.74 -12.05
C MET A 301 1.68 4.60 -13.30
N ILE A 302 1.11 4.21 -14.45
CA ILE A 302 1.83 4.13 -15.74
C ILE A 302 2.40 5.51 -16.12
N VAL A 303 1.60 6.58 -16.03
CA VAL A 303 2.06 7.95 -16.33
C VAL A 303 3.19 8.38 -15.40
N GLY A 304 3.06 8.13 -14.08
CA GLY A 304 4.12 8.41 -13.11
C GLY A 304 5.43 7.66 -13.44
N THR A 305 5.35 6.36 -13.75
CA THR A 305 6.50 5.56 -14.16
C THR A 305 7.14 6.05 -15.46
N VAL A 306 6.34 6.48 -16.44
CA VAL A 306 6.84 7.06 -17.70
C VAL A 306 7.55 8.40 -17.46
N VAL A 307 7.05 9.24 -16.54
CA VAL A 307 7.73 10.48 -16.14
C VAL A 307 9.06 10.19 -15.42
N CYS A 308 9.12 9.20 -14.52
CA CYS A 308 10.39 8.75 -13.92
C CYS A 308 11.37 8.27 -14.99
N ALA A 309 10.92 7.44 -15.95
CA ALA A 309 11.76 6.92 -17.02
C ALA A 309 12.28 8.04 -17.93
N PHE A 310 11.47 9.05 -18.23
CA PHE A 310 11.87 10.25 -18.96
C PHE A 310 12.94 11.05 -18.19
N PHE A 311 12.71 11.37 -16.91
CA PHE A 311 13.71 12.08 -16.09
C PHE A 311 15.02 11.29 -15.92
N THR A 312 14.95 9.96 -15.90
CA THR A 312 16.11 9.05 -15.89
C THR A 312 16.88 9.14 -17.21
N ALA A 313 16.19 9.00 -18.35
CA ALA A 313 16.81 9.02 -19.69
C ALA A 313 17.45 10.36 -20.06
N TYR A 314 16.81 11.48 -19.69
CA TYR A 314 17.34 12.83 -19.92
C TYR A 314 18.37 13.28 -18.86
N ASN A 315 18.75 12.40 -17.92
CA ASN A 315 19.70 12.70 -16.83
C ASN A 315 19.31 13.95 -15.99
N VAL A 316 18.00 14.20 -15.85
CA VAL A 316 17.45 15.28 -15.00
C VAL A 316 17.65 14.96 -13.52
N VAL A 317 17.66 13.66 -13.18
CA VAL A 317 17.96 13.18 -11.82
C VAL A 317 19.45 12.80 -11.72
N PRO A 318 20.19 13.30 -10.71
CA PRO A 318 21.61 13.02 -10.50
C PRO A 318 21.97 11.53 -10.53
N ASN A 319 23.14 11.23 -11.09
CA ASN A 319 23.70 9.88 -11.18
C ASN A 319 24.40 9.44 -9.89
N ASP A 320 24.68 10.34 -8.94
CA ASP A 320 25.38 10.05 -7.69
C ASP A 320 24.45 9.32 -6.70
N PRO A 321 24.78 8.09 -6.25
CA PRO A 321 23.95 7.36 -5.28
C PRO A 321 23.74 8.07 -3.92
N CYS A 322 24.59 9.06 -3.65
CA CYS A 322 24.57 9.89 -2.44
C CYS A 322 23.67 11.11 -2.51
N ASN A 323 23.16 11.46 -3.69
CA ASN A 323 22.13 12.47 -3.79
C ASN A 323 20.77 11.82 -3.47
N PRO A 324 19.95 12.36 -2.54
CA PRO A 324 18.65 11.76 -2.22
C PRO A 324 17.78 11.55 -3.46
N HIS A 325 17.82 12.48 -4.43
CA HIS A 325 17.06 12.41 -5.68
C HIS A 325 17.34 11.13 -6.49
N PHE A 326 18.54 10.53 -6.39
CA PHE A 326 18.92 9.29 -7.09
C PHE A 326 17.87 8.17 -6.89
N ARG A 327 17.28 8.06 -5.69
CA ARG A 327 16.28 7.04 -5.34
C ARG A 327 14.97 7.10 -6.17
N THR A 328 14.80 8.09 -7.04
CA THR A 328 13.64 8.24 -7.95
C THR A 328 13.92 7.85 -9.40
N ARG A 329 15.18 7.56 -9.76
CA ARG A 329 15.49 7.00 -11.08
C ARG A 329 14.90 5.60 -11.22
N THR A 330 14.47 5.26 -12.42
CA THR A 330 13.92 3.92 -12.71
C THR A 330 14.98 2.81 -12.62
N ASP A 331 16.26 3.15 -12.76
CA ASP A 331 17.40 2.22 -12.68
C ASP A 331 17.96 2.03 -11.25
N ALA A 332 17.64 2.91 -10.29
CA ALA A 332 18.25 2.98 -8.95
C ALA A 332 18.03 1.75 -8.04
N ARG A 333 17.29 0.72 -8.50
CA ARG A 333 17.12 -0.56 -7.81
C ARG A 333 17.29 -1.79 -8.72
N ILE A 334 17.81 -1.64 -9.93
CA ILE A 334 18.05 -2.78 -10.85
C ILE A 334 19.04 -3.79 -10.25
N GLU A 335 20.08 -3.32 -9.55
CA GLU A 335 21.04 -4.21 -8.86
C GLU A 335 20.37 -5.18 -7.86
N ALA A 336 19.27 -4.76 -7.22
CA ALA A 336 18.49 -5.61 -6.31
C ALA A 336 17.68 -6.69 -7.05
N LEU A 337 17.36 -6.46 -8.32
CA LEU A 337 16.68 -7.41 -9.21
C LEU A 337 17.68 -8.38 -9.86
N GLU A 338 18.88 -7.90 -10.22
CA GLU A 338 19.98 -8.72 -10.74
C GLU A 338 20.55 -9.69 -9.70
N LYS A 339 20.55 -9.29 -8.41
CA LYS A 339 20.97 -10.12 -7.27
C LYS A 339 19.86 -11.00 -6.68
N ALA A 340 18.65 -10.97 -7.24
CA ALA A 340 17.53 -11.78 -6.74
C ALA A 340 17.55 -13.20 -7.33
N ASP A 341 17.42 -14.20 -6.47
CA ASP A 341 17.21 -15.59 -6.88
C ASP A 341 15.90 -15.75 -7.67
N TRP A 342 15.95 -16.39 -8.84
CA TRP A 342 14.81 -16.55 -9.76
C TRP A 342 13.60 -17.29 -9.15
N PHE A 343 13.82 -18.09 -8.10
CA PHE A 343 12.76 -18.74 -7.35
C PHE A 343 13.17 -18.89 -5.88
N THR A 344 12.65 -18.01 -5.03
CA THR A 344 12.72 -18.14 -3.56
C THR A 344 11.34 -18.52 -3.04
N PHE A 345 11.22 -19.69 -2.40
CA PHE A 345 10.00 -20.06 -1.68
C PHE A 345 10.08 -19.57 -0.22
N PRO A 346 9.21 -18.64 0.22
CA PRO A 346 9.29 -18.09 1.57
C PRO A 346 8.71 -19.07 2.59
N TYR A 347 9.50 -19.44 3.60
CA TYR A 347 9.18 -20.49 4.56
C TYR A 347 9.09 -19.96 6.00
N PRO A 348 8.25 -20.55 6.87
CA PRO A 348 8.14 -20.13 8.26
C PRO A 348 9.47 -20.33 8.99
N GLY A 349 9.94 -19.29 9.69
CA GLY A 349 11.23 -19.32 10.40
C GLY A 349 12.46 -18.96 9.56
N GLN A 350 12.30 -18.54 8.30
CA GLN A 350 13.43 -18.10 7.45
C GLN A 350 14.26 -16.93 8.01
N PHE A 351 13.68 -16.13 8.90
CA PHE A 351 14.37 -15.02 9.59
C PHE A 351 15.04 -15.45 10.91
N GLY A 352 15.04 -16.74 11.26
CA GLY A 352 15.65 -17.27 12.48
C GLY A 352 14.64 -17.72 13.54
N ALA A 353 15.15 -17.97 14.75
CA ALA A 353 14.34 -18.43 15.88
C ALA A 353 13.42 -17.31 16.39
N ILE A 354 12.17 -17.66 16.74
CA ILE A 354 11.18 -16.70 17.22
C ILE A 354 11.61 -16.15 18.59
N SER A 355 11.71 -14.83 18.70
CA SER A 355 11.99 -14.10 19.94
C SER A 355 10.79 -13.25 20.34
N PHE A 356 10.78 -12.70 21.55
CA PHE A 356 9.65 -11.95 22.08
C PHE A 356 10.10 -10.67 22.80
N SER A 357 9.41 -9.56 22.54
CA SER A 357 9.58 -8.29 23.27
C SER A 357 8.24 -7.79 23.80
N SER A 358 8.21 -7.49 25.10
CA SER A 358 7.06 -6.87 25.78
C SER A 358 6.67 -5.54 25.15
N ASN A 359 7.66 -4.74 24.77
CA ASN A 359 7.46 -3.38 24.26
C ASN A 359 6.85 -3.45 22.86
N ALA A 360 7.37 -4.35 22.02
CA ALA A 360 6.77 -4.64 20.72
C ALA A 360 5.36 -5.23 20.85
N LEU A 361 5.10 -6.11 21.83
CA LEU A 361 3.78 -6.70 22.03
C LEU A 361 2.73 -5.64 22.36
N VAL A 362 2.96 -4.78 23.35
CA VAL A 362 1.97 -3.76 23.76
C VAL A 362 1.55 -2.89 22.56
N GLY A 363 2.51 -2.51 21.72
CA GLY A 363 2.23 -1.82 20.47
C GLY A 363 1.43 -2.66 19.46
N CYS A 364 1.80 -3.92 19.25
CA CYS A 364 1.08 -4.83 18.35
C CYS A 364 -0.36 -5.11 18.83
N LEU A 365 -0.62 -5.13 20.14
CA LEU A 365 -1.96 -5.29 20.70
C LEU A 365 -2.86 -4.09 20.40
N LEU A 366 -2.33 -2.87 20.49
CA LEU A 366 -3.05 -1.66 20.07
C LEU A 366 -3.35 -1.69 18.56
N ALA A 367 -2.38 -2.08 17.75
CA ALA A 367 -2.55 -2.27 16.31
C ALA A 367 -3.59 -3.35 15.96
N THR A 368 -3.69 -4.44 16.75
CA THR A 368 -4.77 -5.43 16.59
C THR A 368 -6.16 -4.81 16.76
N VAL A 369 -6.37 -3.91 17.73
CA VAL A 369 -7.69 -3.24 17.89
C VAL A 369 -8.01 -2.35 16.69
N LEU A 370 -7.03 -1.60 16.18
CA LEU A 370 -7.19 -0.78 14.97
C LEU A 370 -7.46 -1.64 13.73
N SER A 371 -6.75 -2.76 13.57
CA SER A 371 -6.93 -3.70 12.45
C SER A 371 -8.30 -4.39 12.48
N ILE A 372 -8.89 -4.62 13.66
CA ILE A 372 -10.28 -5.10 13.75
C ILE A 372 -11.26 -4.01 13.31
N LEU A 373 -11.05 -2.75 13.69
CA LEU A 373 -11.89 -1.62 13.27
C LEU A 373 -11.81 -1.38 11.75
N ASP A 374 -10.61 -1.38 11.17
CA ASP A 374 -10.38 -1.32 9.73
C ASP A 374 -11.06 -2.49 9.00
N SER A 375 -10.94 -3.72 9.51
CA SER A 375 -11.63 -4.87 8.91
C SER A 375 -13.16 -4.68 8.89
N VAL A 376 -13.73 -4.12 9.96
CA VAL A 376 -15.17 -3.84 10.09
C VAL A 376 -15.63 -2.78 9.07
N ASP A 377 -14.86 -1.72 8.85
CA ASP A 377 -15.15 -0.72 7.82
C ASP A 377 -15.13 -1.35 6.41
N ASN A 378 -14.08 -2.09 6.08
CA ASN A 378 -13.97 -2.80 4.80
C ASN A 378 -15.13 -3.79 4.58
N TYR A 379 -15.63 -4.48 5.62
CA TYR A 379 -16.86 -5.28 5.52
C TYR A 379 -18.11 -4.42 5.27
N PHE A 380 -18.26 -3.29 5.96
CA PHE A 380 -19.41 -2.40 5.80
C PHE A 380 -19.47 -1.82 4.38
N ALA A 381 -18.34 -1.34 3.86
CA ALA A 381 -18.21 -0.87 2.48
C ALA A 381 -18.55 -1.98 1.44
N CYS A 382 -18.07 -3.20 1.64
CA CYS A 382 -18.40 -4.35 0.77
C CYS A 382 -19.81 -4.93 0.96
N THR A 383 -20.64 -4.39 1.87
CA THR A 383 -22.05 -4.79 2.05
C THR A 383 -23.05 -3.69 1.73
N THR A 384 -22.57 -2.45 1.52
CA THR A 384 -23.35 -1.30 1.03
C THR A 384 -23.22 -1.10 -0.48
N THR A 385 -22.58 -2.05 -1.19
CA THR A 385 -22.40 -2.10 -2.66
C THR A 385 -23.06 -3.32 -3.29
#